data_AF-A0A3C0T6L0-F1
#
_entry.id   AF-A0A3C0T6L0-F1
#
_cell.length_a   1.000
_cell.length_b   1.000
_cell.length_c   1.000
_cell.angle_alpha   90.00
_cell.angle_beta   90.00
_cell.angle_gamma   90.00
#
_symmetry.space_group_name_H-M   'P 1'
#
loop_
_entity.id
_entity.type
_entity.pdbx_description
1 polymer ?
#
loop_
_entity_poly.entity_id
_entity_poly.type
_entity_poly.pdbx_seq_one_letter_code
_entity_poly.pdbx_strand_id
1 'polypeptide(L)'
;GFGSVAKFVAVSTLEAGLDVASMAETSTKVFVLEVMGRHAGWIAAAAGLAKDERNSPPHIILFPEVAFDTRKFLRKVKDTVDRVGYCV
;
A
#
# COMPACT_ATOMS: atom_id res chain seq x y z
N GLY A 1 7.31 20.67 0.44
CA GLY A 1 6.12 20.77 1.32
C GLY A 1 5.25 19.53 1.18
N PHE A 2 3.97 19.58 1.55
CA PHE A 2 3.08 18.42 1.45
C PHE A 2 3.03 17.80 0.04
N GLY A 3 2.80 18.60 -1.00
CA GLY A 3 2.69 18.09 -2.37
C GLY A 3 3.93 17.30 -2.85
N SER A 4 5.12 17.72 -2.43
CA SER A 4 6.37 16.99 -2.74
C SER A 4 6.43 15.63 -2.05
N VAL A 5 6.01 15.56 -0.78
CA VAL A 5 5.92 14.30 -0.02
C VAL A 5 4.84 13.41 -0.62
N ALA A 6 3.69 13.96 -0.99
CA ALA A 6 2.62 13.22 -1.64
C ALA A 6 3.09 12.58 -2.96
N LYS A 7 3.79 13.35 -3.81
CA LYS A 7 4.40 12.82 -5.04
C LYS A 7 5.42 11.72 -4.74
N PHE A 8 6.28 11.92 -3.74
CA PHE A 8 7.27 10.92 -3.34
C PHE A 8 6.60 9.61 -2.92
N VAL A 9 5.63 9.67 -2.00
CA VAL A 9 4.92 8.48 -1.51
C VAL A 9 4.17 7.76 -2.63
N ALA A 10 3.51 8.50 -3.53
CA ALA A 10 2.82 7.91 -4.67
C ALA A 10 3.79 7.15 -5.59
N VAL A 11 4.90 7.79 -5.98
CA VAL A 11 5.90 7.16 -6.87
C VAL A 11 6.57 5.96 -6.19
N SER A 12 6.99 6.09 -4.94
CA SER A 12 7.61 4.96 -4.22
C SER A 12 6.65 3.79 -4.01
N THR A 13 5.36 4.05 -3.81
CA THR A 13 4.35 2.98 -3.72
C THR A 13 4.19 2.25 -5.05
N LEU A 14 4.20 2.99 -6.17
CA LEU A 14 4.16 2.40 -7.51
C LEU A 14 5.40 1.55 -7.78
N GLU A 15 6.58 2.08 -7.52
CA GLU A 15 7.86 1.40 -7.77
C GLU A 15 8.01 0.13 -6.92
N ALA A 16 7.72 0.21 -5.62
CA ALA A 16 7.73 -0.96 -4.74
C ALA A 16 6.68 -2.01 -5.16
N GLY A 17 5.56 -1.54 -5.69
CA GLY A 17 4.52 -2.34 -6.31
C GLY A 17 5.00 -3.18 -7.50
N LEU A 18 5.74 -2.56 -8.41
CA LEU A 18 6.31 -3.23 -9.59
C LEU A 18 7.38 -4.26 -9.17
N ASP A 19 8.22 -3.92 -8.18
CA ASP A 19 9.22 -4.83 -7.63
C ASP A 19 8.57 -6.09 -7.05
N VAL A 20 7.65 -5.92 -6.09
CA VAL A 20 6.99 -7.08 -5.46
C VAL A 20 6.18 -7.90 -6.46
N ALA A 21 5.53 -7.26 -7.44
CA ALA A 21 4.80 -7.97 -8.50
C ALA A 21 5.71 -8.89 -9.30
N SER A 22 6.96 -8.47 -9.57
CA SER A 22 7.93 -9.27 -10.32
C SER A 22 8.45 -10.49 -9.52
N MET A 23 8.42 -10.43 -8.18
CA MET A 23 8.96 -11.47 -7.29
C MET A 23 7.90 -12.42 -6.70
N ALA A 24 6.63 -12.03 -6.74
CA ALA A 24 5.57 -12.67 -5.96
C ALA A 24 5.20 -14.11 -6.35
N GLU A 25 5.64 -14.58 -7.53
CA GLU A 25 5.38 -15.96 -7.96
C GLU A 25 6.04 -16.98 -7.03
N THR A 26 7.29 -16.71 -6.62
CA THR A 26 8.11 -17.68 -5.85
C THR A 26 8.74 -17.10 -4.58
N SER A 27 8.64 -15.79 -4.35
CA SER A 27 9.31 -15.10 -3.24
C SER A 27 8.35 -14.15 -2.50
N THR A 28 8.80 -12.93 -2.19
CA THR A 28 8.07 -11.91 -1.44
C THR A 28 6.70 -11.61 -2.05
N LYS A 29 5.65 -11.78 -1.24
CA LYS A 29 4.27 -11.47 -1.66
C LYS A 29 3.69 -10.20 -1.04
N VAL A 30 4.34 -9.63 -0.03
CA VAL A 30 3.82 -8.48 0.71
C VAL A 30 4.94 -7.47 0.91
N PHE A 31 4.69 -6.22 0.52
CA PHE A 31 5.55 -5.08 0.82
C PHE A 31 4.83 -4.13 1.77
N VAL A 32 5.53 -3.62 2.79
CA VAL A 32 4.97 -2.67 3.76
C VAL A 32 5.78 -1.38 3.72
N LEU A 33 5.10 -0.27 3.44
CA LEU A 33 5.69 1.07 3.42
C LEU A 33 5.20 1.90 4.61
N GLU A 34 6.07 2.12 5.60
CA GLU A 34 5.79 3.07 6.68
C GLU A 34 6.07 4.50 6.19
N VAL A 35 5.13 5.41 6.46
CA VAL A 35 5.23 6.82 6.11
C VAL A 35 4.92 7.69 7.32
N MET A 36 5.34 8.96 7.28
CA MET A 36 4.95 9.92 8.31
C MET A 36 3.43 10.12 8.33
N GLY A 37 2.87 10.52 9.48
CA GLY A 37 1.43 10.78 9.60
C GLY A 37 0.89 10.45 10.99
N ARG A 38 1.46 11.06 12.04
CA ARG A 38 1.13 10.72 13.43
C ARG A 38 -0.36 10.86 13.79
N HIS A 39 -1.01 11.88 13.23
CA HIS A 39 -2.40 12.23 13.56
C HIS A 39 -3.30 12.42 12.34
N ALA A 40 -2.71 12.54 11.15
CA ALA A 40 -3.45 12.77 9.92
C ALA A 40 -2.88 11.90 8.80
N GLY A 41 -3.78 11.23 8.09
CA GLY A 41 -3.50 10.23 7.07
C GLY A 41 -3.19 10.77 5.69
N TRP A 42 -3.07 12.08 5.48
CA TRP A 42 -2.89 12.69 4.15
C TRP A 42 -1.67 12.16 3.38
N ILE A 43 -0.57 11.88 4.10
CA ILE A 43 0.64 11.32 3.49
C ILE A 43 0.41 9.87 3.06
N ALA A 44 -0.22 9.05 3.92
CA ALA A 44 -0.60 7.68 3.57
C ALA A 44 -1.64 7.65 2.43
N ALA A 45 -2.58 8.58 2.40
CA ALA A 45 -3.59 8.71 1.35
C ALA A 45 -2.97 9.00 -0.02
N ALA A 46 -1.86 9.73 -0.05
CA ALA A 46 -1.16 10.05 -1.30
C ALA A 46 -0.63 8.79 -2.02
N ALA A 47 -0.36 7.70 -1.29
CA ALA A 47 -0.05 6.41 -1.90
C ALA A 47 -1.14 5.97 -2.88
N GLY A 48 -2.41 6.30 -2.61
CA GLY A 48 -3.55 6.01 -3.47
C GLY A 48 -3.46 6.63 -4.87
N LEU A 49 -2.63 7.67 -5.07
CA LEU A 49 -2.38 8.25 -6.39
C LEU A 49 -1.56 7.32 -7.31
N ALA A 50 -0.91 6.29 -6.76
CA ALA A 50 -0.21 5.26 -7.54
C ALA A 50 -1.15 4.29 -8.26
N LYS A 51 -2.43 4.26 -7.86
CA LYS A 51 -3.41 3.30 -8.37
C LYS A 51 -3.84 3.67 -9.78
N ASP A 52 -3.34 2.90 -10.75
CA ASP A 52 -3.73 3.00 -12.16
C ASP A 52 -4.96 2.13 -12.47
N GLU A 53 -4.93 0.86 -12.06
CA GLU A 53 -6.04 -0.08 -12.22
C GLU A 53 -6.58 -0.59 -10.88
N ARG A 54 -7.75 -1.24 -10.92
CA ARG A 54 -8.42 -1.77 -9.72
C ARG A 54 -7.53 -2.72 -8.90
N ASN A 55 -6.67 -3.48 -9.58
CA ASN A 55 -5.77 -4.46 -8.99
C ASN A 55 -4.34 -3.96 -8.79
N SER A 56 -4.05 -2.70 -9.13
CA SER A 56 -2.74 -2.11 -8.92
C SER A 56 -2.56 -1.68 -7.45
N PRO A 57 -1.31 -1.56 -6.98
CA PRO A 57 -1.00 -0.98 -5.68
C PRO A 57 -1.40 0.51 -5.60
N PRO A 58 -1.63 1.03 -4.37
CA PRO A 58 -1.73 0.31 -3.12
C PRO A 58 -3.03 -0.51 -3.04
N HIS A 59 -2.94 -1.67 -2.40
CA HIS A 59 -4.09 -2.53 -2.14
C HIS A 59 -4.72 -2.21 -0.79
N ILE A 60 -3.90 -1.84 0.20
CA ILE A 60 -4.33 -1.50 1.55
C ILE A 60 -3.61 -0.22 1.99
N ILE A 61 -4.36 0.70 2.60
CA ILE A 61 -3.80 1.88 3.26
C ILE A 61 -4.32 1.88 4.69
N LEU A 62 -3.42 2.04 5.66
CA LEU A 62 -3.76 2.17 7.07
C LEU A 62 -3.69 3.64 7.46
N PHE A 63 -4.78 4.15 8.03
CA PHE A 63 -4.92 5.55 8.39
C PHE A 63 -4.89 5.74 9.91
N PRO A 64 -4.22 6.78 10.44
CA PRO A 64 -4.25 7.09 11.87
C PRO A 64 -5.67 7.43 12.38
N GLU A 65 -6.57 7.88 11.50
CA GLU A 65 -7.97 8.17 11.83
C GLU A 65 -8.84 6.92 12.04
N VAL A 66 -8.35 5.74 11.62
CA VAL A 66 -9.11 4.49 11.69
C VAL A 66 -8.46 3.55 12.70
N ALA A 67 -9.22 3.13 13.72
CA ALA A 67 -8.74 2.15 14.69
C ALA A 67 -8.32 0.84 13.98
N PHE A 68 -7.11 0.38 14.28
CA PHE A 68 -6.56 -0.81 13.65
C PHE A 68 -7.24 -2.09 14.19
N ASP A 69 -7.73 -2.92 13.28
CA ASP A 69 -8.26 -4.26 13.57
C ASP A 69 -7.39 -5.30 12.86
N THR A 70 -6.60 -6.03 13.65
CA THR A 70 -5.67 -7.05 13.15
C THR A 70 -6.37 -8.14 12.36
N ARG A 71 -7.57 -8.59 12.78
CA ARG A 71 -8.28 -9.69 12.09
C ARG A 71 -8.82 -9.23 10.75
N LYS A 72 -9.33 -8.00 10.68
CA LYS A 72 -9.80 -7.39 9.43
C LYS A 72 -8.63 -7.15 8.47
N PHE A 73 -7.50 -6.64 8.97
CA PHE A 73 -6.31 -6.39 8.19
C PHE A 73 -5.73 -7.68 7.59
N LEU A 74 -5.47 -8.70 8.42
CA LEU A 74 -4.89 -9.97 7.94
C LEU A 74 -5.78 -10.67 6.92
N ARG A 75 -7.11 -10.61 7.12
CA ARG A 75 -8.07 -11.13 6.14
C ARG A 75 -7.96 -10.38 4.81
N LYS A 76 -7.92 -9.05 4.85
CA LYS A 76 -7.79 -8.21 3.65
C LYS A 76 -6.47 -8.47 2.91
N VAL A 77 -5.37 -8.66 3.63
CA VAL A 77 -4.07 -9.03 3.04
C VAL A 77 -4.19 -10.38 2.33
N LYS A 78 -4.71 -11.40 3.03
CA LYS A 78 -4.90 -12.75 2.45
C LYS A 78 -5.78 -12.71 1.19
N ASP A 79 -6.96 -12.09 1.27
CA ASP A 79 -7.89 -11.98 0.15
C ASP A 79 -7.29 -11.22 -1.05
N THR A 80 -6.35 -10.31 -0.79
CA THR A 80 -5.64 -9.57 -1.84
C THR A 80 -4.57 -10.43 -2.49
N VAL A 81 -3.73 -11.10 -1.70
CA VAL A 81 -2.69 -12.01 -2.20
C VAL A 81 -3.31 -13.17 -2.99
N ASP A 82 -4.42 -13.76 -2.50
CA ASP A 82 -5.10 -14.86 -3.20
C ASP A 82 -5.67 -14.43 -4.57
N ARG A 83 -6.02 -13.15 -4.72
CA ARG A 83 -6.66 -12.60 -5.91
C ARG A 83 -5.67 -11.99 -6.91
N VAL A 84 -4.62 -11.36 -6.43
CA VAL A 84 -3.67 -10.55 -7.23
C VAL A 84 -2.27 -11.18 -7.27
N GLY A 85 -1.96 -12.10 -6.35
CA GLY A 85 -0.65 -12.73 -6.20
C GLY A 85 0.28 -12.02 -5.21
N TYR A 86 0.04 -10.73 -4.96
CA TYR A 86 0.83 -9.90 -4.04
C TYR A 86 -0.01 -8.83 -3.34
N CYS A 87 0.58 -8.11 -2.39
CA CYS A 87 -0.04 -7.01 -1.66
C CYS A 87 0.98 -5.91 -1.34
N VAL A 88 0.51 -4.67 -1.41
CA VAL A 88 1.20 -3.43 -1.00
C VAL A 88 0.20 -2.62 -0.21
#